data_AF-A0A137PHJ9-F1
#
_entry.id   AF-A0A137PHJ9-F1
#
_cell.length_a   1.000
_cell.length_b   1.000
_cell.length_c   1.000
_cell.angle_alpha   90.00
_cell.angle_beta   90.00
_cell.angle_gamma   90.00
#
_symmetry.space_group_name_H-M   'P 1'
#
loop_
_entity.id
_entity.type
_entity.pdbx_description
1 polymer ?
#
loop_
_entity_poly.entity_id
_entity_poly.type
_entity_poly.pdbx_seq_one_letter_code
_entity_poly.pdbx_strand_id
1 'polypeptide(L)'
;MRTIHKWYNIFRSEEDISDKKPVIKHHKITDEFLIKLINENPELNMAELGKLAGTNASVISIRLKEINSDGERVKYKSKVAGRPKTFSDEALIKLSNDNPNSTIAELSSLVGASFSVVARRIKQINSSEEKIKCKSKRTGKKARFTDEYLISMINENPDLSMTKLGSLLGVSASTISFRLNRMKCKGENTKYIYKNCKNGTADENKAKTRISNQRIIDLINKNPELNMVELAKLAGISSSTISRRIKIIKNSGQQIDHKIKNPGDDEPKLGGRPRKFTDEFLIRLFDENPDLNLAELAKIADTSVKTLLGNIKKVNCDSVRINYTSKKEAPKFSDEFLINVINDNPDLNIGELSKLIGYSTKVISNRIKKMKCNGKVVNYVNKKPVPKSKVKLTEEYLINLINENPGLTMAELANLADVTPSTVSCRIRKINCNGIRVNYIYKNNQKIEEQSH
;
A
#
# COMPACT_ATOMS: atom_id res chain seq x y z
N MET A 1 -2.80 2.00 9.87
CA MET A 1 -1.86 2.24 8.75
C MET A 1 -2.57 2.96 7.60
N ARG A 2 -2.79 4.28 7.71
CA ARG A 2 -3.40 5.11 6.64
C ARG A 2 -2.67 6.44 6.41
N THR A 3 -1.56 6.69 7.12
CA THR A 3 -0.83 7.96 7.12
C THR A 3 0.27 8.02 6.06
N ILE A 4 0.98 6.92 5.80
CA ILE A 4 2.06 6.88 4.81
C ILE A 4 1.55 7.10 3.38
N HIS A 5 0.38 6.57 3.02
CA HIS A 5 -0.18 6.74 1.68
C HIS A 5 -0.64 8.18 1.39
N LYS A 6 -0.99 8.94 2.44
CA LYS A 6 -1.39 10.35 2.31
C LYS A 6 -0.17 11.24 2.05
N TRP A 7 0.91 11.00 2.78
CA TRP A 7 2.20 11.67 2.56
C TRP A 7 2.83 11.29 1.21
N TYR A 8 2.71 10.04 0.80
CA TYR A 8 3.19 9.56 -0.50
C TYR A 8 2.50 10.25 -1.69
N ASN A 9 1.22 10.63 -1.56
CA ASN A 9 0.51 11.35 -2.61
C ASN A 9 0.84 12.85 -2.62
N ILE A 10 1.09 13.45 -1.45
CA ILE A 10 1.48 14.87 -1.33
C ILE A 10 2.89 15.09 -1.89
N PHE A 11 3.85 14.23 -1.52
CA PHE A 11 5.22 14.32 -2.04
C PHE A 11 5.32 14.05 -3.54
N ARG A 12 4.37 13.31 -4.12
CA ARG A 12 4.35 13.01 -5.55
C ARG A 12 3.60 14.06 -6.39
N SER A 13 2.92 15.01 -5.74
CA SER A 13 2.21 16.10 -6.42
C SER A 13 2.98 17.42 -6.47
N GLU A 14 4.08 17.54 -5.72
CA GLU A 14 4.84 18.80 -5.57
C GLU A 14 6.16 18.85 -6.38
N GLU A 15 6.59 17.75 -7.00
CA GLU A 15 7.73 17.73 -7.93
C GLU A 15 7.26 17.27 -9.33
N ASP A 16 7.67 18.04 -10.36
CA ASP A 16 7.36 17.91 -11.80
C ASP A 16 6.01 18.44 -12.30
N ILE A 17 5.87 19.77 -12.34
CA ILE A 17 5.14 20.46 -13.42
C ILE A 17 6.18 21.13 -14.32
N SER A 18 6.90 20.32 -15.09
CA SER A 18 7.62 20.74 -16.29
C SER A 18 7.37 19.66 -17.34
N ASP A 19 6.56 20.01 -18.34
CA ASP A 19 6.49 19.37 -19.67
C ASP A 19 6.08 17.90 -19.80
N LYS A 20 5.09 17.42 -19.04
CA LYS A 20 4.38 16.19 -19.42
C LYS A 20 3.11 16.53 -20.20
N LYS A 21 3.21 16.43 -21.53
CA LYS A 21 2.06 16.33 -22.45
C LYS A 21 1.00 15.38 -21.85
N PRO A 22 -0.29 15.73 -21.88
CA PRO A 22 -1.33 14.91 -21.29
C PRO A 22 -1.31 13.52 -21.95
N VAL A 23 -1.11 12.48 -21.14
CA VAL A 23 -1.30 11.10 -21.58
C VAL A 23 -2.79 10.91 -21.77
N ILE A 24 -3.26 11.11 -23.00
CA ILE A 24 -4.61 10.81 -23.44
C ILE A 24 -4.80 9.29 -23.28
N LYS A 25 -5.35 8.87 -22.15
CA LYS A 25 -5.86 7.51 -22.00
C LYS A 25 -7.13 7.43 -22.84
N HIS A 26 -7.02 6.92 -24.07
CA HIS A 26 -8.18 6.59 -24.90
C HIS A 26 -9.05 5.55 -24.18
N HIS A 27 -9.97 6.02 -23.35
CA HIS A 27 -11.07 5.21 -22.87
C HIS A 27 -12.00 5.05 -24.06
N LYS A 28 -12.30 3.81 -24.45
CA LYS A 28 -13.17 3.47 -25.60
C LYS A 28 -14.59 4.05 -25.51
N ILE A 29 -14.94 4.68 -24.39
CA ILE A 29 -16.27 5.21 -24.09
C ILE A 29 -16.16 6.72 -23.99
N THR A 30 -16.86 7.41 -24.89
CA THR A 30 -17.03 8.86 -24.86
C THR A 30 -17.97 9.27 -23.72
N ASP A 31 -17.81 10.49 -23.24
CA ASP A 31 -18.58 10.99 -22.10
C ASP A 31 -20.06 11.14 -22.50
N GLU A 32 -20.33 11.57 -23.73
CA GLU A 32 -21.69 11.71 -24.29
C GLU A 32 -22.41 10.37 -24.36
N PHE A 33 -21.71 9.29 -24.76
CA PHE A 33 -22.28 7.95 -24.80
C PHE A 33 -22.66 7.48 -23.40
N LEU A 34 -21.79 7.68 -22.41
CA LEU A 34 -22.06 7.26 -21.04
C LEU A 34 -23.21 8.06 -20.41
N ILE A 35 -23.27 9.37 -20.66
CA ILE A 35 -24.36 10.23 -20.20
C ILE A 35 -25.70 9.73 -20.78
N LYS A 36 -25.75 9.51 -22.10
CA LYS A 36 -26.95 9.01 -22.79
C LYS A 36 -27.37 7.65 -22.25
N LEU A 37 -26.42 6.72 -22.10
CA LEU A 37 -26.69 5.37 -21.59
C LEU A 37 -27.30 5.38 -20.19
N ILE A 38 -26.82 6.26 -19.29
CA ILE A 38 -27.36 6.38 -17.93
C ILE A 38 -28.75 7.02 -17.93
N ASN A 39 -28.96 8.07 -18.74
CA ASN A 39 -30.25 8.76 -18.81
C ASN A 39 -31.35 7.91 -19.43
N GLU A 40 -31.02 7.08 -20.43
CA GLU A 40 -31.96 6.14 -21.04
C GLU A 40 -32.25 4.93 -20.14
N ASN A 41 -31.34 4.62 -19.22
CA ASN A 41 -31.44 3.44 -18.37
C ASN A 41 -31.26 3.80 -16.88
N PRO A 42 -32.13 4.67 -16.33
CA PRO A 42 -31.99 5.17 -14.98
C PRO A 42 -32.18 4.07 -13.93
N GLU A 43 -32.61 2.86 -14.33
CA GLU A 43 -32.82 1.68 -13.49
C GLU A 43 -31.63 0.70 -13.44
N LEU A 44 -30.62 0.83 -14.29
CA LEU A 44 -29.51 -0.13 -14.34
C LEU A 44 -28.44 0.09 -13.27
N ASN A 45 -27.84 -1.00 -12.79
CA ASN A 45 -26.66 -0.96 -11.93
C ASN A 45 -25.36 -0.82 -12.74
N MET A 46 -24.25 -0.52 -12.07
CA MET A 46 -22.93 -0.30 -12.72
C MET A 46 -22.44 -1.51 -13.54
N ALA A 47 -22.81 -2.73 -13.16
CA ALA A 47 -22.40 -3.92 -13.89
C ALA A 47 -23.22 -4.09 -15.18
N GLU A 48 -24.51 -3.81 -15.15
CA GLU A 48 -25.37 -3.81 -16.33
C GLU A 48 -24.97 -2.70 -17.32
N LEU A 49 -24.72 -1.49 -16.81
CA LEU A 49 -24.18 -0.39 -17.62
C LEU A 49 -22.83 -0.78 -18.26
N GLY A 50 -21.97 -1.46 -17.50
CA GLY A 50 -20.72 -2.01 -18.02
C GLY A 50 -20.94 -2.97 -19.18
N LYS A 51 -21.88 -3.92 -19.04
CA LYS A 51 -22.23 -4.88 -20.11
C LYS A 51 -22.72 -4.18 -21.37
N LEU A 52 -23.63 -3.21 -21.24
CA LEU A 52 -24.15 -2.45 -22.39
C LEU A 52 -23.07 -1.63 -23.09
N ALA A 53 -22.14 -1.07 -22.31
CA ALA A 53 -21.02 -0.30 -22.84
C ALA A 53 -19.80 -1.15 -23.26
N GLY A 54 -19.90 -2.48 -23.23
CA GLY A 54 -18.78 -3.38 -23.58
C GLY A 54 -17.56 -3.25 -22.67
N THR A 55 -17.76 -2.88 -21.40
CA THR A 55 -16.70 -2.63 -20.42
C THR A 55 -17.03 -3.22 -19.04
N ASN A 56 -16.21 -2.94 -18.03
CA ASN A 56 -16.44 -3.35 -16.65
C ASN A 56 -17.04 -2.22 -15.80
N ALA A 57 -17.71 -2.59 -14.69
CA ALA A 57 -18.35 -1.67 -13.76
C ALA A 57 -17.39 -0.61 -13.19
N SER A 58 -16.11 -0.97 -12.98
CA SER A 58 -15.10 -0.05 -12.46
C SER A 58 -14.77 1.06 -13.45
N VAL A 59 -14.69 0.76 -14.75
CA VAL A 59 -14.42 1.76 -15.80
C VAL A 59 -15.59 2.75 -15.87
N ILE A 60 -16.84 2.26 -15.81
CA ILE A 60 -18.02 3.13 -15.75
C ILE A 60 -17.97 4.04 -14.53
N SER A 61 -17.66 3.49 -13.35
CA SER A 61 -17.59 4.26 -12.10
C SER A 61 -16.49 5.33 -12.12
N ILE A 62 -15.33 5.02 -12.70
CA ILE A 62 -14.22 5.97 -12.84
C ILE A 62 -14.63 7.10 -13.80
N ARG A 63 -15.14 6.76 -14.98
CA ARG A 63 -15.54 7.76 -15.99
C ARG A 63 -16.67 8.65 -15.49
N LEU A 64 -17.64 8.11 -14.77
CA LEU A 64 -18.70 8.90 -14.16
C LEU A 64 -18.16 9.92 -13.13
N LYS A 65 -17.12 9.56 -12.37
CA LYS A 65 -16.47 10.50 -11.43
C LYS A 65 -15.71 11.59 -12.16
N GLU A 66 -15.05 11.26 -13.26
CA GLU A 66 -14.37 12.23 -14.12
C GLU A 66 -15.38 13.20 -14.75
N ILE A 67 -16.49 12.70 -15.30
CA ILE A 67 -17.56 13.53 -15.89
C ILE A 67 -18.14 14.50 -14.85
N ASN A 68 -18.23 14.09 -13.59
CA ASN A 68 -18.79 14.90 -12.50
C ASN A 68 -17.74 15.74 -11.74
N SER A 69 -16.45 15.73 -12.11
CA SER A 69 -15.43 16.50 -11.40
C SER A 69 -15.55 18.00 -11.61
N ASP A 70 -16.05 18.41 -12.79
CA ASP A 70 -16.20 19.82 -13.18
C ASP A 70 -17.60 20.37 -12.88
N GLY A 71 -18.41 19.63 -12.11
CA GLY A 71 -19.80 19.94 -11.79
C GLY A 71 -20.71 18.72 -11.97
N GLU A 72 -21.90 18.74 -11.37
CA GLU A 72 -22.84 17.62 -11.46
C GLU A 72 -23.50 17.58 -12.85
N ARG A 73 -22.99 16.71 -13.74
CA ARG A 73 -23.51 16.50 -15.10
C ARG A 73 -24.43 15.28 -15.20
N VAL A 74 -24.19 14.23 -14.41
CA VAL A 74 -24.98 13.00 -14.41
C VAL A 74 -25.37 12.60 -13.00
N LYS A 75 -26.68 12.58 -12.73
CA LYS A 75 -27.25 12.12 -11.48
C LYS A 75 -27.46 10.61 -11.48
N TYR A 76 -26.40 9.87 -11.14
CA TYR A 76 -26.52 8.42 -10.92
C TYR A 76 -26.72 8.09 -9.45
N LYS A 77 -27.84 7.45 -9.10
CA LYS A 77 -28.03 6.87 -7.78
C LYS A 77 -27.45 5.46 -7.77
N SER A 78 -26.46 5.23 -6.91
CA SER A 78 -25.85 3.92 -6.73
C SER A 78 -26.91 2.88 -6.38
N LYS A 79 -27.20 1.99 -7.32
CA LYS A 79 -28.05 0.84 -7.05
C LYS A 79 -27.21 -0.27 -6.48
N VAL A 80 -27.65 -0.77 -5.33
CA VAL A 80 -27.09 -1.99 -4.78
C VAL A 80 -27.37 -3.07 -5.82
N ALA A 81 -26.33 -3.69 -6.38
CA ALA A 81 -26.49 -4.91 -7.15
C ALA A 81 -27.37 -5.82 -6.29
N GLY A 82 -28.57 -6.16 -6.78
CA GLY A 82 -29.63 -6.75 -5.96
C GLY A 82 -29.04 -7.83 -5.07
N ARG A 83 -29.44 -7.86 -3.78
CA ARG A 83 -29.08 -8.99 -2.92
C ARG A 83 -29.29 -10.26 -3.73
N PRO A 84 -28.32 -11.19 -3.80
CA PRO A 84 -28.48 -12.41 -4.57
C PRO A 84 -29.85 -12.97 -4.22
N LYS A 85 -30.70 -13.20 -5.25
CA LYS A 85 -32.07 -13.71 -5.05
C LYS A 85 -31.95 -14.86 -4.06
N THR A 86 -32.56 -14.68 -2.89
CA THR A 86 -32.55 -15.71 -1.85
C THR A 86 -33.35 -16.85 -2.43
N PHE A 87 -32.66 -17.94 -2.76
CA PHE A 87 -33.29 -19.18 -3.14
C PHE A 87 -33.47 -20.02 -1.87
N SER A 88 -34.60 -20.71 -1.77
CA SER A 88 -34.85 -21.62 -0.67
C SER A 88 -34.12 -22.94 -0.92
N ASP A 89 -33.89 -23.72 0.14
CA ASP A 89 -33.24 -25.01 0.01
C ASP A 89 -34.12 -25.97 -0.80
N GLU A 90 -35.44 -25.92 -0.58
CA GLU A 90 -36.43 -26.73 -1.29
C GLU A 90 -36.39 -26.46 -2.80
N ALA A 91 -36.24 -25.19 -3.20
CA ALA A 91 -36.12 -24.81 -4.61
C ALA A 91 -34.83 -25.36 -5.24
N LEU A 92 -33.71 -25.33 -4.51
CA LEU A 92 -32.43 -25.86 -4.97
C LEU A 92 -32.43 -27.40 -5.04
N ILE A 93 -33.06 -28.06 -4.07
CA ILE A 93 -33.23 -29.52 -4.03
C ILE A 93 -34.08 -29.98 -5.20
N LYS A 94 -35.26 -29.37 -5.40
CA LYS A 94 -36.15 -29.69 -6.52
C LYS A 94 -35.44 -29.50 -7.85
N LEU A 95 -34.80 -28.34 -8.05
CA LEU A 95 -34.08 -28.03 -9.29
C LEU A 95 -32.94 -29.02 -9.57
N SER A 96 -32.22 -29.46 -8.53
CA SER A 96 -31.17 -30.46 -8.70
C SER A 96 -31.70 -31.87 -8.93
N ASN A 97 -32.86 -32.22 -8.36
CA ASN A 97 -33.50 -33.52 -8.59
C ASN A 97 -34.12 -33.60 -9.99
N ASP A 98 -34.70 -32.50 -10.47
CA ASP A 98 -35.22 -32.36 -11.83
C ASP A 98 -34.08 -32.40 -12.88
N ASN A 99 -32.84 -32.09 -12.47
CA ASN A 99 -31.67 -32.01 -13.36
C ASN A 99 -30.45 -32.75 -12.79
N PRO A 100 -30.49 -34.09 -12.65
CA PRO A 100 -29.45 -34.86 -11.94
C PRO A 100 -28.07 -34.85 -12.64
N ASN A 101 -28.02 -34.45 -13.91
CA ASN A 101 -26.79 -34.34 -14.70
C ASN A 101 -26.21 -32.92 -14.73
N SER A 102 -26.91 -31.92 -14.17
CA SER A 102 -26.47 -30.53 -14.21
C SER A 102 -25.28 -30.29 -13.29
N THR A 103 -24.39 -29.42 -13.76
CA THR A 103 -23.24 -28.93 -13.00
C THR A 103 -23.66 -27.83 -12.02
N ILE A 104 -22.88 -27.61 -10.96
CA ILE A 104 -23.12 -26.51 -10.01
C ILE A 104 -23.15 -25.14 -10.73
N ALA A 105 -22.40 -25.00 -11.83
CA ALA A 105 -22.41 -23.78 -12.65
C ALA A 105 -23.76 -23.59 -13.35
N GLU A 106 -24.30 -24.62 -13.99
CA GLU A 106 -25.62 -24.58 -14.63
C GLU A 106 -26.74 -24.34 -13.58
N LEU A 107 -26.67 -25.02 -12.44
CA LEU A 107 -27.59 -24.79 -11.32
C LEU A 107 -27.48 -23.34 -10.81
N SER A 108 -26.27 -22.78 -10.74
CA SER A 108 -26.07 -21.39 -10.31
C SER A 108 -26.67 -20.36 -11.27
N SER A 109 -26.61 -20.63 -12.58
CA SER A 109 -27.25 -19.81 -13.60
C SER A 109 -28.77 -19.89 -13.51
N LEU A 110 -29.33 -21.10 -13.33
CA LEU A 110 -30.78 -21.32 -13.22
C LEU A 110 -31.38 -20.64 -11.97
N VAL A 111 -30.67 -20.69 -10.84
CA VAL A 111 -31.09 -20.08 -9.58
C VAL A 111 -30.82 -18.57 -9.55
N GLY A 112 -30.00 -18.05 -10.47
CA GLY A 112 -29.59 -16.65 -10.48
C GLY A 112 -28.70 -16.26 -9.30
N ALA A 113 -27.89 -17.21 -8.81
CA ALA A 113 -27.00 -17.03 -7.67
C ALA A 113 -25.54 -17.33 -8.04
N SER A 114 -24.59 -16.85 -7.24
CA SER A 114 -23.18 -17.12 -7.53
C SER A 114 -22.83 -18.60 -7.32
N PHE A 115 -21.91 -19.13 -8.15
CA PHE A 115 -21.36 -20.48 -8.01
C PHE A 115 -20.96 -20.81 -6.57
N SER A 116 -20.26 -19.90 -5.90
CA SER A 116 -19.77 -20.10 -4.53
C SER A 116 -20.88 -20.23 -3.49
N VAL A 117 -22.00 -19.52 -3.68
CA VAL A 117 -23.16 -19.55 -2.80
C VAL A 117 -23.91 -20.86 -2.98
N VAL A 118 -24.17 -21.26 -4.23
CA VAL A 118 -24.83 -22.54 -4.54
C VAL A 118 -23.98 -23.73 -4.08
N ALA A 119 -22.67 -23.73 -4.35
CA ALA A 119 -21.76 -24.77 -3.90
C ALA A 119 -21.75 -24.91 -2.36
N ARG A 120 -21.73 -23.78 -1.64
CA ARG A 120 -21.79 -23.78 -0.18
C ARG A 120 -23.12 -24.32 0.32
N ARG A 121 -24.23 -23.93 -0.31
CA ARG A 121 -25.56 -24.32 0.14
C ARG A 121 -25.84 -25.80 -0.12
N ILE A 122 -25.45 -26.32 -1.29
CA ILE A 122 -25.47 -27.77 -1.58
C ILE A 122 -24.67 -28.54 -0.53
N LYS A 123 -23.48 -28.05 -0.15
CA LYS A 123 -22.67 -28.70 0.90
C LYS A 123 -23.37 -28.70 2.27
N GLN A 124 -24.07 -27.62 2.62
CA GLN A 124 -24.83 -27.53 3.86
C GLN A 124 -26.03 -28.47 3.86
N ILE A 125 -26.82 -28.49 2.78
CA ILE A 125 -27.98 -29.38 2.62
C ILE A 125 -27.54 -30.85 2.70
N ASN A 126 -26.46 -31.21 1.99
CA ASN A 126 -25.89 -32.56 2.02
C ASN A 126 -25.30 -32.95 3.38
N SER A 127 -25.02 -31.98 4.27
CA SER A 127 -24.57 -32.28 5.63
C SER A 127 -25.72 -32.49 6.63
N SER A 128 -26.95 -32.15 6.26
CA SER A 128 -28.14 -32.21 7.11
C SER A 128 -29.21 -33.19 6.59
N GLU A 129 -28.78 -34.32 6.01
CA GLU A 129 -29.59 -35.49 5.60
C GLU A 129 -30.25 -35.50 4.20
N GLU A 130 -30.34 -34.39 3.46
CA GLU A 130 -30.86 -34.40 2.07
C GLU A 130 -29.77 -34.51 1.01
N LYS A 131 -29.82 -35.55 0.15
CA LYS A 131 -28.75 -35.85 -0.82
C LYS A 131 -29.01 -35.22 -2.19
N ILE A 132 -28.62 -33.96 -2.35
CA ILE A 132 -28.44 -33.36 -3.67
C ILE A 132 -27.29 -34.08 -4.40
N LYS A 133 -27.64 -34.95 -5.35
CA LYS A 133 -26.67 -35.68 -6.20
C LYS A 133 -26.28 -34.84 -7.43
N CYS A 134 -25.45 -33.82 -7.26
CA CYS A 134 -24.84 -33.14 -8.42
C CYS A 134 -23.62 -33.92 -8.91
N LYS A 135 -23.54 -34.17 -10.22
CA LYS A 135 -22.29 -34.65 -10.83
C LYS A 135 -21.25 -33.54 -10.74
N SER A 136 -20.21 -33.73 -9.93
CA SER A 136 -19.01 -32.92 -10.10
C SER A 136 -18.38 -33.31 -11.43
N LYS A 137 -18.62 -32.54 -12.50
CA LYS A 137 -17.66 -32.48 -13.60
C LYS A 137 -16.40 -31.87 -13.00
N ARG A 138 -15.58 -32.70 -12.36
CA ARG A 138 -14.15 -32.42 -12.28
C ARG A 138 -13.77 -32.25 -13.73
N THR A 139 -13.51 -31.02 -14.15
CA THR A 139 -12.70 -30.75 -15.34
C THR A 139 -11.57 -31.77 -15.25
N GLY A 140 -11.53 -32.70 -16.20
CA GLY A 140 -10.69 -33.90 -16.10
C GLY A 140 -9.33 -33.48 -15.57
N LYS A 141 -8.82 -34.18 -14.55
CA LYS A 141 -7.47 -33.91 -14.01
C LYS A 141 -6.58 -33.75 -15.23
N LYS A 142 -6.17 -32.52 -15.56
CA LYS A 142 -5.12 -32.29 -16.56
C LYS A 142 -3.99 -33.22 -16.10
N ALA A 143 -3.50 -34.06 -17.01
CA ALA A 143 -2.38 -34.95 -16.74
C ALA A 143 -1.38 -34.14 -15.92
N ARG A 144 -1.06 -34.62 -14.71
CA ARG A 144 -0.22 -33.84 -13.78
C ARG A 144 1.03 -33.47 -14.57
N PHE A 145 1.29 -32.18 -14.72
CA PHE A 145 2.55 -31.72 -15.24
C PHE A 145 3.61 -32.22 -14.25
N THR A 146 4.28 -33.33 -14.56
CA THR A 146 5.34 -33.93 -13.74
C THR A 146 6.70 -33.63 -14.34
N ASP A 147 7.75 -33.81 -13.55
CA ASP A 147 9.11 -33.51 -13.98
C ASP A 147 9.54 -34.53 -15.05
N GLU A 148 9.10 -35.79 -14.92
CA GLU A 148 9.31 -36.86 -15.91
C GLU A 148 8.64 -36.56 -17.26
N TYR A 149 7.41 -36.04 -17.24
CA TYR A 149 6.68 -35.71 -18.46
C TYR A 149 7.27 -34.49 -19.19
N LEU A 150 7.82 -33.54 -18.44
CA LEU A 150 8.56 -32.43 -19.03
C LEU A 150 9.88 -32.92 -19.66
N ILE A 151 10.58 -33.86 -19.02
CA ILE A 151 11.81 -34.45 -19.54
C ILE A 151 11.55 -35.23 -20.83
N SER A 152 10.50 -36.08 -20.87
CA SER A 152 10.15 -36.85 -22.07
C SER A 152 9.85 -35.91 -23.25
N MET A 153 9.03 -34.87 -23.02
CA MET A 153 8.67 -33.89 -24.05
C MET A 153 9.88 -33.10 -24.58
N ILE A 154 10.85 -32.78 -23.73
CA ILE A 154 12.09 -32.10 -24.13
C ILE A 154 12.98 -33.03 -24.98
N ASN A 155 13.07 -34.31 -24.60
CA ASN A 155 13.88 -35.29 -25.33
C ASN A 155 13.27 -35.64 -26.69
N GLU A 156 11.94 -35.73 -26.77
CA GLU A 156 11.20 -35.95 -28.01
C GLU A 156 11.26 -34.73 -28.95
N ASN A 157 11.45 -33.53 -28.39
CA ASN A 157 11.40 -32.28 -29.14
C ASN A 157 12.51 -31.30 -28.75
N PRO A 158 13.80 -31.63 -28.98
CA PRO A 158 14.94 -30.84 -28.50
C PRO A 158 15.00 -29.43 -29.11
N ASP A 159 14.32 -29.22 -30.24
CA ASP A 159 14.34 -27.95 -30.96
C ASP A 159 13.24 -26.97 -30.58
N LEU A 160 12.27 -27.37 -29.76
CA LEU A 160 11.16 -26.50 -29.40
C LEU A 160 11.55 -25.39 -28.41
N SER A 161 11.07 -24.19 -28.71
CA SER A 161 11.14 -23.08 -27.77
C SER A 161 10.26 -23.35 -26.55
N MET A 162 10.65 -22.79 -25.40
CA MET A 162 9.93 -22.96 -24.14
C MET A 162 8.47 -22.45 -24.21
N THR A 163 8.20 -21.49 -25.09
CA THR A 163 6.84 -21.02 -25.40
C THR A 163 6.01 -22.07 -26.12
N LYS A 164 6.56 -22.74 -27.13
CA LYS A 164 5.89 -23.82 -27.87
C LYS A 164 5.67 -25.05 -26.98
N LEU A 165 6.67 -25.40 -26.17
CA LEU A 165 6.53 -26.43 -25.13
C LEU A 165 5.42 -26.08 -24.13
N GLY A 166 5.34 -24.81 -23.71
CA GLY A 166 4.27 -24.33 -22.84
C GLY A 166 2.88 -24.51 -23.43
N SER A 167 2.72 -24.15 -24.71
CA SER A 167 1.47 -24.35 -25.44
C SER A 167 1.07 -25.84 -25.53
N LEU A 168 2.02 -26.72 -25.83
CA LEU A 168 1.77 -28.18 -25.91
C LEU A 168 1.37 -28.77 -24.55
N LEU A 169 2.04 -28.33 -23.49
CA LEU A 169 1.83 -28.81 -22.12
C LEU A 169 0.67 -28.12 -21.40
N GLY A 170 0.07 -27.08 -22.01
CA GLY A 170 -0.97 -26.27 -21.38
C GLY A 170 -0.51 -25.51 -20.13
N VAL A 171 0.77 -25.14 -20.07
CA VAL A 171 1.40 -24.40 -18.96
C VAL A 171 2.21 -23.20 -19.48
N SER A 172 2.49 -22.22 -18.62
CA SER A 172 3.29 -21.07 -19.05
C SER A 172 4.77 -21.44 -19.25
N ALA A 173 5.45 -20.74 -20.16
CA ALA A 173 6.90 -20.87 -20.34
C ALA A 173 7.68 -20.61 -19.04
N SER A 174 7.19 -19.70 -18.20
CA SER A 174 7.77 -19.42 -16.87
C SER A 174 7.67 -20.62 -15.92
N THR A 175 6.57 -21.39 -15.99
CA THR A 175 6.39 -22.60 -15.18
C THR A 175 7.38 -23.68 -15.60
N ILE A 176 7.60 -23.84 -16.92
CA ILE A 176 8.62 -24.75 -17.46
C ILE A 176 10.02 -24.33 -17.03
N SER A 177 10.37 -23.06 -17.19
CA SER A 177 11.67 -22.50 -16.78
C SER A 177 11.97 -22.75 -15.31
N PHE A 178 10.98 -22.48 -14.44
CA PHE A 178 11.10 -22.69 -13.01
C PHE A 178 11.37 -24.16 -12.67
N ARG A 179 10.67 -25.09 -13.34
CA ARG A 179 10.86 -26.53 -13.13
C ARG A 179 12.22 -27.03 -13.62
N LEU A 180 12.67 -26.58 -14.80
CA LEU A 180 14.01 -26.91 -15.31
C LEU A 180 15.12 -26.42 -14.40
N ASN A 181 15.01 -25.20 -13.88
CA ASN A 181 15.96 -24.70 -12.89
C ASN A 181 15.92 -25.52 -11.60
N ARG A 182 14.73 -25.93 -11.14
CA ARG A 182 14.59 -26.78 -9.95
C ARG A 182 15.22 -28.16 -10.14
N MET A 183 15.01 -28.79 -11.29
CA MET A 183 15.63 -30.08 -11.65
C MET A 183 17.15 -29.96 -11.72
N LYS A 184 17.66 -28.89 -12.34
CA LYS A 184 19.10 -28.60 -12.40
C LYS A 184 19.72 -28.44 -11.01
N CYS A 185 19.04 -27.78 -10.07
CA CYS A 185 19.51 -27.67 -8.68
C CYS A 185 19.53 -29.02 -7.94
N LYS A 186 18.79 -30.02 -8.40
CA LYS A 186 18.76 -31.38 -7.83
C LYS A 186 19.75 -32.36 -8.48
N GLY A 187 20.54 -31.90 -9.47
CA GLY A 187 21.47 -32.75 -10.21
C GLY A 187 20.85 -33.56 -11.35
N GLU A 188 19.58 -33.31 -11.69
CA GLU A 188 18.93 -33.92 -12.84
C GLU A 188 19.39 -33.21 -14.12
N ASN A 189 20.21 -33.88 -14.92
CA ASN A 189 20.77 -33.34 -16.17
C ASN A 189 19.73 -33.34 -17.28
N THR A 190 19.06 -32.20 -17.48
CA THR A 190 18.24 -31.96 -18.67
C THR A 190 19.11 -31.43 -19.81
N LYS A 191 19.03 -32.05 -21.00
CA LYS A 191 19.75 -31.63 -22.21
C LYS A 191 19.14 -30.38 -22.88
N TYR A 192 18.32 -29.61 -22.17
CA TYR A 192 17.62 -28.47 -22.74
C TYR A 192 18.60 -27.30 -22.99
N ILE A 193 18.90 -27.04 -24.26
CA ILE A 193 19.68 -25.87 -24.66
C ILE A 193 18.76 -24.66 -24.64
N TYR A 194 19.05 -23.69 -23.77
CA TYR A 194 18.27 -22.45 -23.64
C TYR A 194 18.38 -21.62 -24.92
N LYS A 195 17.39 -21.75 -25.82
CA LYS A 195 17.28 -20.93 -27.03
C LYS A 195 16.55 -19.63 -26.68
N ASN A 196 17.31 -18.53 -26.62
CA ASN A 196 16.79 -17.18 -26.34
C ASN A 196 15.65 -16.82 -27.30
N CYS A 197 14.50 -16.42 -26.77
CA CYS A 197 13.49 -15.69 -27.55
C CYS A 197 13.99 -14.27 -27.81
N LYS A 198 14.66 -14.04 -28.95
CA LYS A 198 14.90 -12.69 -29.48
C LYS A 198 13.61 -12.18 -30.15
N ASN A 199 12.71 -11.60 -29.37
CA ASN A 199 11.70 -10.67 -29.91
C ASN A 199 11.86 -9.35 -29.15
N GLY A 200 12.46 -8.37 -29.80
CA GLY A 200 12.70 -7.04 -29.24
C GLY A 200 13.77 -6.33 -30.07
N THR A 201 13.28 -5.50 -30.98
CA THR A 201 13.97 -4.46 -31.78
C THR A 201 15.41 -4.16 -31.36
N ALA A 202 16.34 -4.44 -32.26
CA ALA A 202 17.72 -4.02 -32.15
C ALA A 202 17.80 -2.52 -32.43
N ASP A 203 17.78 -1.72 -31.37
CA ASP A 203 18.49 -0.44 -31.40
C ASP A 203 19.99 -0.73 -31.26
N GLU A 204 20.73 -0.13 -32.17
CA GLU A 204 22.16 -0.26 -32.35
C GLU A 204 22.94 0.31 -31.14
N ASN A 205 24.15 -0.24 -30.95
CA ASN A 205 25.25 0.38 -30.23
C ASN A 205 25.17 0.51 -28.70
N LYS A 206 25.42 -0.62 -28.04
CA LYS A 206 26.45 -0.68 -26.99
C LYS A 206 27.09 -2.06 -27.02
N ALA A 207 28.18 -2.20 -27.77
CA ALA A 207 29.09 -3.32 -27.60
C ALA A 207 29.48 -3.36 -26.11
N LYS A 208 28.96 -4.35 -25.37
CA LYS A 208 29.35 -4.58 -23.98
C LYS A 208 30.83 -4.95 -24.01
N THR A 209 31.70 -3.98 -23.83
CA THR A 209 33.14 -4.17 -23.65
C THR A 209 33.33 -5.09 -22.45
N ARG A 210 33.60 -6.36 -22.75
CA ARG A 210 33.85 -7.40 -21.75
C ARG A 210 35.23 -7.14 -21.16
N ILE A 211 35.30 -6.27 -20.16
CA ILE A 211 36.53 -5.99 -19.44
C ILE A 211 36.99 -7.26 -18.70
N SER A 212 38.27 -7.61 -18.89
CA SER A 212 38.94 -8.71 -18.21
C SER A 212 39.23 -8.35 -16.75
N ASN A 213 39.31 -9.36 -15.88
CA ASN A 213 39.71 -9.15 -14.49
C ASN A 213 41.12 -8.53 -14.41
N GLN A 214 42.03 -8.95 -15.30
CA GLN A 214 43.39 -8.40 -15.38
C GLN A 214 43.40 -6.90 -15.61
N ARG A 215 42.59 -6.40 -16.56
CA ARG A 215 42.49 -4.97 -16.84
C ARG A 215 41.97 -4.17 -15.63
N ILE A 216 41.13 -4.77 -14.78
CA ILE A 216 40.64 -4.14 -13.55
C ILE A 216 41.74 -4.10 -12.49
N ILE A 217 42.54 -5.17 -12.37
CA ILE A 217 43.69 -5.22 -11.46
C ILE A 217 44.71 -4.17 -11.87
N ASP A 218 45.06 -4.09 -13.15
CA ASP A 218 46.02 -3.11 -13.67
C ASP A 218 45.54 -1.66 -13.45
N LEU A 219 44.23 -1.41 -13.61
CA LEU A 219 43.64 -0.09 -13.37
C LEU A 219 43.70 0.33 -11.90
N ILE A 220 43.44 -0.61 -10.99
CA ILE A 220 43.50 -0.38 -9.54
C ILE A 220 44.94 -0.16 -9.09
N ASN A 221 45.87 -1.00 -9.55
CA ASN A 221 47.28 -0.92 -9.15
C ASN A 221 47.95 0.35 -9.68
N LYS A 222 47.56 0.83 -10.88
CA LYS A 222 48.05 2.11 -11.43
C LYS A 222 47.48 3.33 -10.71
N ASN A 223 46.32 3.20 -10.07
CA ASN A 223 45.60 4.33 -9.48
C ASN A 223 44.97 3.95 -8.12
N PRO A 224 45.80 3.65 -7.10
CA PRO A 224 45.32 3.17 -5.81
C PRO A 224 44.46 4.21 -5.07
N GLU A 225 44.63 5.49 -5.40
CA GLU A 225 43.94 6.62 -4.77
C GLU A 225 42.52 6.88 -5.31
N LEU A 226 42.15 6.28 -6.45
CA LEU A 226 40.87 6.59 -7.09
C LEU A 226 39.69 5.88 -6.43
N ASN A 227 38.58 6.61 -6.35
CA ASN A 227 37.33 6.06 -5.87
C ASN A 227 36.64 5.21 -6.96
N MET A 228 35.61 4.46 -6.56
CA MET A 228 34.92 3.52 -7.46
C MET A 228 34.22 4.19 -8.65
N VAL A 229 33.87 5.47 -8.54
CA VAL A 229 33.22 6.23 -9.62
C VAL A 229 34.26 6.67 -10.63
N GLU A 230 35.44 7.08 -10.19
CA GLU A 230 36.58 7.44 -11.05
C GLU A 230 37.14 6.22 -11.78
N LEU A 231 37.33 5.11 -11.09
CA LEU A 231 37.72 3.84 -11.71
C LEU A 231 36.71 3.41 -12.79
N ALA A 232 35.41 3.64 -12.54
CA ALA A 232 34.33 3.35 -13.48
C ALA A 232 34.40 4.20 -14.74
N LYS A 233 34.65 5.50 -14.58
CA LYS A 233 34.87 6.43 -15.68
C LYS A 233 36.08 6.03 -16.53
N LEU A 234 37.22 5.72 -15.90
CA LEU A 234 38.43 5.29 -16.60
C LEU A 234 38.27 3.97 -17.35
N ALA A 235 37.50 3.04 -16.77
CA ALA A 235 37.23 1.75 -17.39
C ALA A 235 36.11 1.81 -18.45
N GLY A 236 35.37 2.93 -18.55
CA GLY A 236 34.21 3.04 -19.45
C GLY A 236 33.07 2.08 -19.12
N ILE A 237 32.93 1.68 -17.85
CA ILE A 237 31.90 0.75 -17.37
C ILE A 237 31.21 1.28 -16.11
N SER A 238 30.11 0.67 -15.70
CA SER A 238 29.41 1.12 -14.49
C SER A 238 30.21 0.81 -13.22
N SER A 239 30.11 1.69 -12.21
CA SER A 239 30.70 1.48 -10.88
C SER A 239 30.23 0.16 -10.26
N SER A 240 28.96 -0.20 -10.46
CA SER A 240 28.40 -1.49 -10.04
C SER A 240 29.07 -2.70 -10.70
N THR A 241 29.53 -2.57 -11.95
CA THR A 241 30.24 -3.64 -12.67
C THR A 241 31.66 -3.80 -12.13
N ILE A 242 32.35 -2.68 -11.84
CA ILE A 242 33.66 -2.71 -11.17
C ILE A 242 33.56 -3.32 -9.78
N SER A 243 32.59 -2.89 -8.95
CA SER A 243 32.39 -3.46 -7.60
C SER A 243 32.20 -4.97 -7.64
N ARG A 244 31.38 -5.44 -8.58
CA ARG A 244 31.13 -6.88 -8.75
C ARG A 244 32.41 -7.61 -9.14
N ARG A 245 33.21 -7.05 -10.06
CA ARG A 245 34.46 -7.65 -10.52
C ARG A 245 35.54 -7.67 -9.44
N ILE A 246 35.72 -6.58 -8.69
CA ILE A 246 36.63 -6.53 -7.54
C ILE A 246 36.26 -7.60 -6.52
N LYS A 247 34.97 -7.78 -6.23
CA LYS A 247 34.52 -8.84 -5.32
C LYS A 247 34.86 -10.24 -5.84
N ILE A 248 34.70 -10.47 -7.15
CA ILE A 248 35.09 -11.74 -7.78
C ILE A 248 36.60 -11.97 -7.67
N ILE A 249 37.41 -10.95 -7.93
CA ILE A 249 38.89 -11.01 -7.88
C ILE A 249 39.37 -11.32 -6.44
N LYS A 250 38.80 -10.64 -5.44
CA LYS A 250 39.09 -10.90 -4.01
C LYS A 250 38.71 -12.33 -3.62
N ASN A 251 37.57 -12.83 -4.09
CA ASN A 251 37.12 -14.19 -3.81
C ASN A 251 37.98 -15.26 -4.52
N SER A 252 38.67 -14.92 -5.60
CA SER A 252 39.61 -15.84 -6.27
C SER A 252 41.01 -15.87 -5.65
N GLY A 253 41.24 -15.18 -4.53
CA GLY A 253 42.53 -15.19 -3.82
C GLY A 253 43.60 -14.27 -4.41
N GLN A 254 43.27 -13.49 -5.45
CA GLN A 254 44.17 -12.45 -5.96
C GLN A 254 44.13 -11.24 -5.03
N GLN A 255 45.30 -10.81 -4.54
CA GLN A 255 45.45 -9.62 -3.72
C GLN A 255 45.32 -8.36 -4.57
N ILE A 256 44.45 -7.45 -4.14
CA ILE A 256 44.30 -6.10 -4.68
C ILE A 256 44.20 -5.15 -3.49
N ASP A 257 45.23 -4.32 -3.31
CA ASP A 257 45.32 -3.29 -2.27
C ASP A 257 44.48 -2.06 -2.65
N HIS A 258 43.18 -2.26 -2.80
CA HIS A 258 42.23 -1.16 -2.94
C HIS A 258 41.62 -0.86 -1.57
N LYS A 259 42.07 0.24 -0.94
CA LYS A 259 41.38 0.84 0.21
C LYS A 259 40.14 1.55 -0.32
N ILE A 260 38.96 1.02 -0.01
CA ILE A 260 37.68 1.64 -0.39
C ILE A 260 37.57 2.96 0.37
N LYS A 261 37.99 4.06 -0.26
CA LYS A 261 37.69 5.42 0.20
C LYS A 261 36.23 5.70 -0.14
N ASN A 262 35.34 5.61 0.84
CA ASN A 262 33.99 6.11 0.67
C ASN A 262 34.05 7.64 0.77
N PRO A 263 33.44 8.38 -0.17
CA PRO A 263 33.25 9.81 0.04
C PRO A 263 32.24 9.99 1.18
N GLY A 264 32.71 10.46 2.34
CA GLY A 264 31.89 10.87 3.47
C GLY A 264 31.88 9.92 4.68
N ASP A 265 33.05 9.62 5.24
CA ASP A 265 33.19 8.90 6.52
C ASP A 265 33.20 9.82 7.76
N ASP A 266 33.06 11.14 7.61
CA ASP A 266 33.04 12.10 8.74
C ASP A 266 31.61 12.50 9.22
N GLU A 267 30.54 11.88 8.69
CA GLU A 267 29.17 12.13 9.16
C GLU A 267 28.45 10.82 9.54
N PRO A 268 27.88 10.71 10.76
CA PRO A 268 27.20 9.50 11.20
C PRO A 268 25.92 9.25 10.39
N LYS A 269 25.99 8.32 9.43
CA LYS A 269 24.84 7.90 8.62
C LYS A 269 23.85 7.10 9.47
N LEU A 270 22.76 7.74 9.89
CA LEU A 270 21.55 7.17 10.52
C LEU A 270 20.72 6.20 9.63
N GLY A 271 21.36 5.44 8.74
CA GLY A 271 20.68 4.66 7.71
C GLY A 271 21.17 3.22 7.51
N GLY A 272 22.00 2.70 8.41
CA GLY A 272 22.43 1.31 8.36
C GLY A 272 21.25 0.36 8.61
N ARG A 273 21.12 -0.71 7.79
CA ARG A 273 20.20 -1.81 8.13
C ARG A 273 20.52 -2.30 9.55
N PRO A 274 19.51 -2.42 10.44
CA PRO A 274 19.77 -2.84 11.81
C PRO A 274 20.49 -4.17 11.80
N ARG A 275 21.59 -4.26 12.57
CA ARG A 275 22.29 -5.52 12.83
C ARG A 275 21.26 -6.56 13.24
N LYS A 276 21.32 -7.77 12.66
CA LYS A 276 20.43 -8.86 13.07
C LYS A 276 20.68 -9.10 14.56
N PHE A 277 19.65 -8.88 15.38
CA PHE A 277 19.68 -9.27 16.78
C PHE A 277 19.91 -10.79 16.86
N THR A 278 20.91 -11.20 17.62
CA THR A 278 21.04 -12.60 18.00
C THR A 278 20.08 -12.89 19.15
N ASP A 279 19.64 -14.13 19.28
CA ASP A 279 18.63 -14.49 20.28
C ASP A 279 19.20 -14.31 21.70
N GLU A 280 20.51 -14.52 21.89
CA GLU A 280 21.22 -14.30 23.16
C GLU A 280 21.29 -12.82 23.57
N PHE A 281 21.28 -11.90 22.61
CA PHE A 281 21.21 -10.47 22.91
C PHE A 281 19.82 -10.11 23.42
N LEU A 282 18.77 -10.64 22.79
CA LEU A 282 17.40 -10.37 23.21
C LEU A 282 17.14 -10.95 24.60
N ILE A 283 17.55 -12.18 24.87
CA ILE A 283 17.39 -12.80 26.18
C ILE A 283 18.06 -11.96 27.28
N ARG A 284 19.34 -11.59 27.10
CA ARG A 284 20.06 -10.71 28.05
C ARG A 284 19.38 -9.35 28.22
N LEU A 285 18.94 -8.73 27.13
CA LEU A 285 18.25 -7.44 27.18
C LEU A 285 17.01 -7.49 28.08
N PHE A 286 16.24 -8.58 28.05
CA PHE A 286 15.06 -8.76 28.89
C PHE A 286 15.41 -9.19 30.33
N ASP A 287 16.39 -10.06 30.51
CA ASP A 287 16.80 -10.56 31.84
C ASP A 287 17.49 -9.48 32.67
N GLU A 288 18.30 -8.62 32.04
CA GLU A 288 18.99 -7.50 32.70
C GLU A 288 18.07 -6.31 32.98
N ASN A 289 16.90 -6.24 32.32
CA ASN A 289 16.00 -5.10 32.41
C ASN A 289 14.54 -5.53 32.63
N PRO A 290 14.23 -6.31 33.69
CA PRO A 290 12.89 -6.82 33.93
C PRO A 290 11.86 -5.71 34.17
N ASP A 291 12.31 -4.52 34.54
CA ASP A 291 11.47 -3.38 34.87
C ASP A 291 11.07 -2.47 33.72
N LEU A 292 11.81 -2.53 32.61
CA LEU A 292 11.59 -1.63 31.48
C LEU A 292 10.40 -2.06 30.62
N ASN A 293 9.71 -1.07 30.07
CA ASN A 293 8.66 -1.30 29.09
C ASN A 293 9.27 -1.48 27.68
N LEU A 294 8.47 -2.02 26.75
CA LEU A 294 8.94 -2.34 25.40
C LEU A 294 9.47 -1.11 24.61
N ALA A 295 9.01 0.10 24.94
CA ALA A 295 9.49 1.33 24.30
C ALA A 295 10.88 1.72 24.79
N GLU A 296 11.15 1.58 26.09
CA GLU A 296 12.47 1.79 26.68
C GLU A 296 13.48 0.74 26.18
N LEU A 297 13.08 -0.54 26.16
CA LEU A 297 13.91 -1.61 25.61
C LEU A 297 14.22 -1.39 24.12
N ALA A 298 13.25 -0.87 23.36
CA ALA A 298 13.47 -0.53 21.95
C ALA A 298 14.47 0.63 21.78
N LYS A 299 14.50 1.60 22.69
CA LYS A 299 15.52 2.66 22.70
C LYS A 299 16.90 2.10 23.02
N ILE A 300 17.03 1.23 24.02
CA ILE A 300 18.30 0.59 24.40
C ILE A 300 18.85 -0.26 23.23
N ALA A 301 17.97 -0.98 22.54
CA ALA A 301 18.33 -1.81 21.40
C ALA A 301 18.46 -1.03 20.07
N ASP A 302 18.35 0.30 20.09
CA ASP A 302 18.34 1.19 18.92
C ASP A 302 17.47 0.66 17.77
N THR A 303 16.21 0.35 18.09
CA THR A 303 15.29 -0.29 17.16
C THR A 303 13.86 0.16 17.35
N SER A 304 12.99 -0.22 16.42
CA SER A 304 11.57 0.05 16.57
C SER A 304 10.93 -0.98 17.51
N VAL A 305 9.98 -0.52 18.32
CA VAL A 305 9.12 -1.38 19.16
C VAL A 305 8.52 -2.55 18.37
N LYS A 306 8.14 -2.29 17.11
CA LYS A 306 7.57 -3.31 16.21
C LYS A 306 8.61 -4.36 15.80
N THR A 307 9.84 -3.95 15.52
CA THR A 307 10.95 -4.85 15.19
C THR A 307 11.28 -5.73 16.38
N LEU A 308 11.41 -5.12 17.57
CA LEU A 308 11.69 -5.82 18.82
C LEU A 308 10.60 -6.86 19.11
N LEU A 309 9.32 -6.48 19.03
CA LEU A 309 8.18 -7.40 19.19
C LEU A 309 8.19 -8.54 18.17
N GLY A 310 8.57 -8.26 16.93
CA GLY A 310 8.70 -9.25 15.88
C GLY A 310 9.78 -10.28 16.19
N ASN A 311 10.90 -9.85 16.77
CA ASN A 311 11.99 -10.74 17.16
C ASN A 311 11.64 -11.56 18.40
N ILE A 312 11.01 -10.97 19.43
CA ILE A 312 10.51 -11.71 20.60
C ILE A 312 9.59 -12.86 20.18
N LYS A 313 8.69 -12.61 19.23
CA LYS A 313 7.79 -13.65 18.71
C LYS A 313 8.54 -14.78 18.00
N LYS A 314 9.65 -14.49 17.34
CA LYS A 314 10.48 -15.50 16.68
C LYS A 314 11.23 -16.34 17.71
N VAL A 315 11.90 -15.71 18.67
CA VAL A 315 12.64 -16.41 19.73
C VAL A 315 11.71 -17.34 20.51
N ASN A 316 10.51 -16.86 20.87
CA ASN A 316 9.52 -17.66 21.59
C ASN A 316 8.95 -18.85 20.78
N CYS A 317 9.18 -18.93 19.47
CA CYS A 317 8.85 -20.11 18.67
C CYS A 317 9.91 -21.21 18.77
N ASP A 318 11.17 -20.86 19.06
CA ASP A 318 12.33 -21.76 18.95
C ASP A 318 12.76 -22.35 20.32
N SER A 319 11.78 -22.73 21.14
CA SER A 319 11.91 -23.39 22.46
C SER A 319 12.53 -22.59 23.63
N VAL A 320 13.19 -21.47 23.38
CA VAL A 320 13.62 -20.53 24.44
C VAL A 320 12.53 -19.47 24.66
N ARG A 321 11.92 -19.47 25.84
CA ARG A 321 10.87 -18.49 26.17
C ARG A 321 11.48 -17.27 26.85
N ILE A 322 11.47 -16.14 26.16
CA ILE A 322 11.58 -14.83 26.78
C ILE A 322 10.31 -14.61 27.61
N ASN A 323 10.44 -14.62 28.94
CA ASN A 323 9.33 -14.37 29.87
C ASN A 323 8.99 -12.89 29.95
N TYR A 324 8.58 -12.31 28.82
CA TYR A 324 8.09 -10.94 28.77
C TYR A 324 6.57 -10.93 28.90
N THR A 325 6.09 -10.67 30.11
CA THR A 325 4.70 -10.24 30.28
C THR A 325 4.62 -8.80 29.77
N SER A 326 3.75 -8.52 28.79
CA SER A 326 3.62 -7.14 28.32
C SER A 326 3.13 -6.29 29.49
N LYS A 327 4.06 -5.55 30.12
CA LYS A 327 3.72 -4.47 31.03
C LYS A 327 2.95 -3.48 30.17
N LYS A 328 1.62 -3.58 30.19
CA LYS A 328 0.74 -2.61 29.54
C LYS A 328 1.23 -1.28 30.10
N GLU A 329 1.59 -0.35 29.21
CA GLU A 329 1.91 1.04 29.61
C GLU A 329 0.94 1.38 30.73
N ALA A 330 1.48 1.68 31.93
CA ALA A 330 0.66 2.01 33.08
C ALA A 330 -0.41 3.02 32.61
N PRO A 331 -1.67 2.91 33.07
CA PRO A 331 -2.69 3.87 32.68
C PRO A 331 -2.12 5.26 32.99
N LYS A 332 -1.86 6.04 31.93
CA LYS A 332 -1.02 7.25 32.00
C LYS A 332 -1.62 8.38 32.85
N PHE A 333 -2.79 8.15 33.44
CA PHE A 333 -3.41 8.91 34.51
C PHE A 333 -4.34 7.99 35.31
N SER A 334 -4.49 8.26 36.61
CA SER A 334 -5.37 7.50 37.51
C SER A 334 -6.85 7.82 37.24
N ASP A 335 -7.76 6.95 37.72
CA ASP A 335 -9.20 7.23 37.62
C ASP A 335 -9.56 8.47 38.45
N GLU A 336 -8.92 8.61 39.60
CA GLU A 336 -9.11 9.68 40.57
C GLU A 336 -8.70 11.03 39.96
N PHE A 337 -7.57 11.07 39.24
CA PHE A 337 -7.15 12.25 38.51
C PHE A 337 -8.18 12.65 37.44
N LEU A 338 -8.68 11.70 36.65
CA LEU A 338 -9.67 12.01 35.62
C LEU A 338 -11.02 12.47 36.22
N ILE A 339 -11.43 11.92 37.37
CA ILE A 339 -12.62 12.36 38.10
C ILE A 339 -12.46 13.81 38.54
N ASN A 340 -11.34 14.15 39.17
CA ASN A 340 -11.06 15.50 39.63
C ASN A 340 -11.09 16.49 38.47
N VAL A 341 -10.39 16.20 37.37
CA VAL A 341 -10.38 17.09 36.19
C VAL A 341 -11.79 17.28 35.59
N ILE A 342 -12.62 16.24 35.57
CA ILE A 342 -14.01 16.34 35.08
C ILE A 342 -14.87 17.19 36.03
N ASN A 343 -14.72 17.01 37.34
CA ASN A 343 -15.47 17.75 38.35
C ASN A 343 -15.06 19.22 38.41
N ASP A 344 -13.77 19.51 38.25
CA ASP A 344 -13.22 20.87 38.21
C ASP A 344 -13.62 21.61 36.94
N ASN A 345 -14.02 20.88 35.88
CA ASN A 345 -14.33 21.43 34.57
C ASN A 345 -15.65 20.87 34.00
N PRO A 346 -16.79 21.11 34.68
CA PRO A 346 -18.06 20.46 34.38
C PRO A 346 -18.65 20.90 33.05
N ASP A 347 -18.10 21.91 32.38
CA ASP A 347 -18.54 22.44 31.08
C ASP A 347 -17.68 21.97 29.89
N LEU A 348 -16.50 21.41 30.11
CA LEU A 348 -15.64 20.95 29.02
C LEU A 348 -16.19 19.70 28.31
N ASN A 349 -16.13 19.71 26.98
CA ASN A 349 -16.39 18.53 26.17
C ASN A 349 -15.15 17.62 26.12
N ILE A 350 -15.31 16.39 25.61
CA ILE A 350 -14.21 15.42 25.59
C ILE A 350 -13.01 15.86 24.75
N GLY A 351 -13.21 16.74 23.77
CA GLY A 351 -12.17 17.34 22.96
C GLY A 351 -11.33 18.32 23.77
N GLU A 352 -11.95 19.18 24.55
CA GLU A 352 -11.27 20.12 25.44
C GLU A 352 -10.55 19.40 26.58
N LEU A 353 -11.20 18.42 27.21
CA LEU A 353 -10.56 17.55 28.20
C LEU A 353 -9.32 16.85 27.60
N SER A 354 -9.39 16.45 26.34
CA SER A 354 -8.26 15.83 25.65
C SER A 354 -7.07 16.76 25.47
N LYS A 355 -7.33 18.05 25.18
CA LYS A 355 -6.29 19.07 25.09
C LYS A 355 -5.71 19.40 26.47
N LEU A 356 -6.57 19.54 27.48
CA LEU A 356 -6.19 19.86 28.85
C LEU A 356 -5.27 18.79 29.46
N ILE A 357 -5.60 17.51 29.25
CA ILE A 357 -4.84 16.40 29.85
C ILE A 357 -3.69 15.92 28.94
N GLY A 358 -3.68 16.33 27.67
CA GLY A 358 -2.64 15.89 26.71
C GLY A 358 -2.81 14.45 26.23
N TYR A 359 -4.03 13.89 26.28
CA TYR A 359 -4.34 12.54 25.77
C TYR A 359 -5.29 12.58 24.59
N SER A 360 -5.33 11.50 23.81
CA SER A 360 -6.34 11.40 22.75
C SER A 360 -7.75 11.32 23.33
N THR A 361 -8.71 11.96 22.66
CA THR A 361 -10.15 11.91 22.97
C THR A 361 -10.66 10.48 23.16
N LYS A 362 -10.15 9.53 22.36
CA LYS A 362 -10.51 8.12 22.43
C LYS A 362 -10.07 7.46 23.74
N VAL A 363 -8.88 7.79 24.24
CA VAL A 363 -8.35 7.24 25.50
C VAL A 363 -9.21 7.71 26.66
N ILE A 364 -9.49 9.01 26.74
CA ILE A 364 -10.35 9.60 27.78
C ILE A 364 -11.76 9.02 27.69
N SER A 365 -12.36 8.96 26.49
CA SER A 365 -13.68 8.37 26.29
C SER A 365 -13.79 6.93 26.75
N ASN A 366 -12.78 6.11 26.41
CA ASN A 366 -12.78 4.71 26.82
C ASN A 366 -12.62 4.57 28.33
N ARG A 367 -11.83 5.45 28.96
CA ARG A 367 -11.62 5.46 30.40
C ARG A 367 -12.90 5.83 31.16
N ILE A 368 -13.58 6.91 30.76
CA ILE A 368 -14.87 7.32 31.32
C ILE A 368 -15.89 6.18 31.21
N LYS A 369 -15.99 5.53 30.04
CA LYS A 369 -16.88 4.38 29.85
C LYS A 369 -16.55 3.23 30.80
N LYS A 370 -15.26 2.88 30.94
CA LYS A 370 -14.81 1.83 31.83
C LYS A 370 -15.14 2.14 33.29
N MET A 371 -14.95 3.39 33.73
CA MET A 371 -15.29 3.82 35.09
C MET A 371 -16.79 3.70 35.37
N LYS A 372 -17.63 4.11 34.41
CA LYS A 372 -19.09 3.93 34.51
C LYS A 372 -19.48 2.45 34.60
N CYS A 373 -18.87 1.58 33.80
CA CYS A 373 -19.11 0.13 33.88
C CYS A 373 -18.65 -0.48 35.22
N ASN A 374 -17.62 0.08 35.84
CA ASN A 374 -17.08 -0.38 37.13
C ASN A 374 -17.82 0.23 38.33
N GLY A 375 -18.92 0.97 38.13
CA GLY A 375 -19.68 1.59 39.21
C GLY A 375 -19.02 2.82 39.86
N LYS A 376 -17.91 3.33 39.31
CA LYS A 376 -17.33 4.60 39.78
C LYS A 376 -18.23 5.76 39.35
N VAL A 377 -18.56 6.64 40.29
CA VAL A 377 -19.37 7.83 40.04
C VAL A 377 -18.52 8.84 39.26
N VAL A 378 -18.82 8.99 37.96
CA VAL A 378 -18.21 10.01 37.10
C VAL A 378 -19.32 10.90 36.57
N ASN A 379 -19.35 12.15 37.02
CA ASN A 379 -20.34 13.17 36.65
C ASN A 379 -20.08 13.75 35.26
N TYR A 380 -19.74 12.89 34.29
CA TYR A 380 -19.56 13.30 32.90
C TYR A 380 -20.82 13.03 32.08
N VAL A 381 -21.46 14.11 31.65
CA VAL A 381 -22.52 14.08 30.64
C VAL A 381 -21.88 14.25 29.27
N ASN A 382 -22.29 13.43 28.29
CA ASN A 382 -21.75 13.52 26.95
C ASN A 382 -22.24 14.81 26.28
N LYS A 383 -21.42 15.85 26.33
CA LYS A 383 -21.70 17.11 25.66
C LYS A 383 -21.47 16.93 24.17
N LYS A 384 -22.44 17.37 23.37
CA LYS A 384 -22.18 17.56 21.94
C LYS A 384 -21.00 18.54 21.85
N PRO A 385 -20.01 18.31 20.97
CA PRO A 385 -19.03 19.34 20.71
C PRO A 385 -19.81 20.61 20.41
N VAL A 386 -19.52 21.69 21.15
CA VAL A 386 -20.11 23.00 20.84
C VAL A 386 -19.90 23.13 19.34
N PRO A 387 -20.96 23.22 18.52
CA PRO A 387 -20.78 23.41 17.10
C PRO A 387 -19.94 24.66 17.05
N LYS A 388 -18.65 24.52 16.66
CA LYS A 388 -17.77 25.67 16.46
C LYS A 388 -18.66 26.63 15.74
N SER A 389 -19.04 27.73 16.41
CA SER A 389 -19.92 28.69 15.78
C SER A 389 -19.15 28.99 14.52
N LYS A 390 -19.70 28.55 13.37
CA LYS A 390 -19.11 28.93 12.11
C LYS A 390 -19.38 30.41 12.14
N VAL A 391 -18.48 31.20 12.74
CA VAL A 391 -18.37 32.62 12.48
C VAL A 391 -18.34 32.61 10.98
N LYS A 392 -19.48 32.97 10.38
CA LYS A 392 -19.62 32.93 8.94
C LYS A 392 -18.55 33.90 8.52
N LEU A 393 -17.48 33.40 7.92
CA LEU A 393 -16.45 34.23 7.35
C LEU A 393 -17.13 35.03 6.25
N THR A 394 -17.68 36.18 6.62
CA THR A 394 -18.34 37.10 5.70
C THR A 394 -17.27 37.67 4.80
N GLU A 395 -17.66 38.00 3.58
CA GLU A 395 -16.72 38.55 2.61
C GLU A 395 -16.18 39.90 3.12
N GLU A 396 -17.03 40.71 3.78
CA GLU A 396 -16.66 41.94 4.48
C GLU A 396 -15.62 41.74 5.58
N TYR A 397 -15.82 40.77 6.48
CA TYR A 397 -14.87 40.52 7.56
C TYR A 397 -13.50 40.11 7.01
N LEU A 398 -13.47 39.26 5.98
CA LEU A 398 -12.22 38.82 5.37
C LEU A 398 -11.51 39.95 4.62
N ILE A 399 -12.25 40.83 3.95
CA ILE A 399 -11.68 42.02 3.28
C ILE A 399 -11.04 42.95 4.31
N ASN A 400 -11.75 43.26 5.40
CA ASN A 400 -11.24 44.13 6.47
C ASN A 400 -9.99 43.52 7.12
N LEU A 401 -10.03 42.21 7.43
CA LEU A 401 -8.90 41.51 8.04
C LEU A 401 -7.62 41.59 7.18
N ILE A 402 -7.76 41.49 5.85
CA ILE A 402 -6.64 41.59 4.91
C ILE A 402 -6.14 43.03 4.77
N ASN A 403 -7.05 44.01 4.70
CA ASN A 403 -6.70 45.41 4.56
C ASN A 403 -6.01 45.97 5.82
N GLU A 404 -6.45 45.54 7.00
CA GLU A 404 -5.82 45.89 8.28
C GLU A 404 -4.46 45.21 8.45
N ASN A 405 -4.23 44.08 7.78
CA ASN A 405 -3.05 43.25 8.00
C ASN A 405 -2.41 42.75 6.69
N PRO A 406 -1.93 43.64 5.79
CA PRO A 406 -1.32 43.24 4.52
C PRO A 406 -0.01 42.45 4.70
N GLY A 407 0.55 42.49 5.91
CA GLY A 407 1.72 41.74 6.36
C GLY A 407 1.51 40.23 6.49
N LEU A 408 0.28 39.77 6.75
CA LEU A 408 0.05 38.40 7.21
C LEU A 408 0.06 37.36 6.09
N THR A 409 0.54 36.18 6.44
CA THR A 409 0.46 34.96 5.65
C THR A 409 -0.95 34.35 5.70
N MET A 410 -1.25 33.46 4.76
CA MET A 410 -2.54 32.75 4.72
C MET A 410 -2.80 31.93 6.00
N ALA A 411 -1.75 31.44 6.65
CA ALA A 411 -1.85 30.69 7.90
C ALA A 411 -2.24 31.58 9.08
N GLU A 412 -1.66 32.77 9.17
CA GLU A 412 -1.97 33.74 10.23
C GLU A 412 -3.39 34.31 10.07
N LEU A 413 -3.78 34.68 8.84
CA LEU A 413 -5.16 35.09 8.54
C LEU A 413 -6.17 34.00 8.92
N ALA A 414 -5.84 32.73 8.66
CA ALA A 414 -6.68 31.61 9.02
C ALA A 414 -6.80 31.40 10.53
N ASN A 415 -5.72 31.60 11.28
CA ASN A 415 -5.73 31.55 12.73
C ASN A 415 -6.58 32.68 13.33
N LEU A 416 -6.45 33.91 12.84
CA LEU A 416 -7.26 35.05 13.29
C LEU A 416 -8.76 34.83 13.07
N ALA A 417 -9.11 34.15 11.98
CA ALA A 417 -10.48 33.87 11.61
C ALA A 417 -11.04 32.52 12.12
N ASP A 418 -10.27 31.75 12.91
CA ASP A 418 -10.54 30.35 13.32
C ASP A 418 -11.04 29.44 12.17
N VAL A 419 -10.39 29.55 11.00
CA VAL A 419 -10.68 28.72 9.82
C VAL A 419 -9.40 28.08 9.29
N THR A 420 -9.51 27.23 8.26
CA THR A 420 -8.32 26.67 7.61
C THR A 420 -7.76 27.63 6.56
N PRO A 421 -6.44 27.61 6.30
CA PRO A 421 -5.82 28.43 5.24
C PRO A 421 -6.47 28.20 3.86
N SER A 422 -6.88 26.96 3.59
CA SER A 422 -7.62 26.62 2.36
C SER A 422 -8.98 27.32 2.26
N THR A 423 -9.67 27.51 3.39
CA THR A 423 -10.97 28.21 3.42
C THR A 423 -10.79 29.70 3.13
N VAL A 424 -9.76 30.33 3.72
CA VAL A 424 -9.39 31.71 3.44
C VAL A 424 -9.04 31.89 1.97
N SER A 425 -8.15 31.03 1.43
CA SER A 425 -7.75 31.08 0.02
C SER A 425 -8.93 30.93 -0.95
N CYS A 426 -9.82 29.96 -0.70
CA CYS A 426 -11.04 29.77 -1.51
C CYS A 426 -11.95 31.00 -1.44
N ARG A 427 -12.05 31.66 -0.29
CA ARG A 427 -12.89 32.85 -0.13
C ARG A 427 -12.30 34.08 -0.80
N ILE A 428 -11.00 34.32 -0.69
CA ILE A 428 -10.31 35.38 -1.44
C ILE A 428 -10.54 35.20 -2.94
N ARG A 429 -10.39 33.96 -3.45
CA ARG A 429 -10.64 33.65 -4.86
C ARG A 429 -12.08 33.98 -5.27
N LYS A 430 -13.06 33.60 -4.42
CA LYS A 430 -14.47 33.87 -4.67
C LYS A 430 -14.77 35.37 -4.71
N ILE A 431 -14.22 36.15 -3.77
CA ILE A 431 -14.38 37.61 -3.72
C ILE A 431 -13.81 38.25 -4.99
N ASN A 432 -12.60 37.82 -5.40
CA ASN A 432 -11.95 38.30 -6.63
C ASN A 432 -12.74 37.94 -7.91
N CYS A 433 -13.40 36.77 -7.96
CA CYS A 433 -14.27 36.40 -9.07
C CYS A 433 -15.54 37.26 -9.17
N ASN A 434 -15.99 37.86 -8.06
CA ASN A 434 -17.16 38.75 -8.03
C ASN A 434 -16.82 40.21 -8.40
N GLY A 435 -15.59 40.49 -8.86
CA GLY A 435 -15.15 41.83 -9.28
C GLY A 435 -14.61 42.72 -8.16
N ILE A 436 -14.72 42.30 -6.88
CA ILE A 436 -14.09 42.98 -5.75
C ILE A 436 -12.65 42.48 -5.66
N ARG A 437 -11.66 43.31 -5.99
CA ARG A 437 -10.25 42.94 -5.88
C ARG A 437 -9.78 43.08 -4.44
N VAL A 438 -9.54 41.96 -3.78
CA VAL A 438 -8.81 41.92 -2.50
C VAL A 438 -7.33 42.07 -2.78
N ASN A 439 -6.68 43.07 -2.18
CA ASN A 439 -5.24 43.32 -2.35
C ASN A 439 -4.38 42.37 -1.50
N TYR A 440 -4.54 41.05 -1.72
CA TYR A 440 -3.74 40.04 -1.05
C TYR A 440 -2.63 39.55 -1.98
N ILE A 441 -1.37 39.78 -1.58
CA ILE A 441 -0.19 39.23 -2.25
C ILE A 441 0.10 37.86 -1.65
N TYR A 442 0.14 36.82 -2.48
CA TYR A 442 0.43 35.47 -1.99
C TYR A 442 1.88 35.38 -1.49
N LYS A 443 2.04 35.29 -0.17
CA LYS A 443 3.32 35.06 0.48
C LYS A 443 3.51 33.56 0.65
N ASN A 444 4.45 33.00 -0.10
CA ASN A 444 4.81 31.60 0.07
C ASN A 444 5.64 31.45 1.34
N ASN A 445 5.45 30.38 2.12
CA ASN A 445 6.22 30.09 3.35
C ASN A 445 7.69 29.74 3.08
N GLN A 446 8.30 30.23 1.99
CA GLN A 446 9.74 30.12 1.81
C GLN A 446 10.38 30.88 2.96
N LYS A 447 11.15 30.14 3.76
CA LYS A 447 11.95 30.65 4.87
C LYS A 447 12.59 31.96 4.44
N ILE A 448 12.15 33.05 5.04
CA ILE A 448 12.95 34.26 5.11
C ILE A 448 14.12 33.83 6.01
N GLU A 449 15.21 33.35 5.40
CA GLU A 449 16.50 33.35 6.04
C GLU A 449 16.82 34.82 6.29
N GLU A 450 16.59 35.26 7.53
CA GLU A 450 17.00 36.55 8.02
C GLU A 450 18.50 36.70 7.72
N GLN A 451 18.82 37.50 6.71
CA GLN A 451 20.13 38.11 6.60
C GLN A 451 20.24 39.11 7.75
N SER A 452 20.70 38.63 8.90
CA SER A 452 21.25 39.47 9.95
C SER A 452 22.57 40.04 9.44
N HIS A 453 22.56 41.34 9.11
CA HIS A 453 23.75 42.13 8.87
C HIS A 453 24.33 42.66 10.18
#